data_AF-A0A837CA44-F1
#
_entry.id   AF-A0A837CA44-F1
#
_cell.length_a   1.000
_cell.length_b   1.000
_cell.length_c   1.000
_cell.angle_alpha   90.00
_cell.angle_beta   90.00
_cell.angle_gamma   90.00
#
_symmetry.space_group_name_H-M   'P 1'
#
loop_
_entity.id
_entity.type
_entity.pdbx_description
1 polymer ?
#
loop_
_entity_poly.entity_id
_entity_poly.type
_entity_poly.pdbx_seq_one_letter_code
_entity_poly.pdbx_strand_id
1 'polypeptide(L)'
;MTVAPGRNSLRILSIENLGRSRYKGVGTAMIEVADHTRQSAGLSKLSLLSQDEGASAFFYKKGFRFADEGKNAEMRTVISNPRYVSDEILMGEMER
;
A
#
# COMPACT_ATOMS: atom_id res chain seq x y z
N MET A 1 13.85 -2.04 -1.37
CA MET A 1 12.50 -2.38 -1.89
C MET A 1 12.67 -3.55 -2.85
N THR A 2 11.79 -4.54 -2.76
CA THR A 2 11.77 -5.67 -3.69
C THR A 2 10.47 -5.66 -4.46
N VAL A 3 10.54 -5.89 -5.78
CA VAL A 3 9.38 -5.96 -6.67
C VAL A 3 9.43 -7.22 -7.52
N ALA A 4 8.27 -7.70 -7.96
CA ALA A 4 8.14 -8.81 -8.89
C ALA A 4 7.15 -8.48 -10.01
N PRO A 5 7.45 -8.82 -11.28
CA PRO A 5 6.52 -8.64 -12.38
C PRO A 5 5.40 -9.68 -12.32
N GLY A 6 4.18 -9.26 -12.66
CA GLY A 6 3.04 -10.11 -12.98
C GLY A 6 2.62 -9.94 -14.45
N ARG A 7 1.54 -10.62 -14.85
CA ARG A 7 1.09 -10.63 -16.26
C ARG A 7 0.75 -9.23 -16.81
N ASN A 8 0.26 -8.31 -15.98
CA ASN A 8 -0.03 -6.91 -16.32
C ASN A 8 0.08 -5.98 -15.10
N SER A 9 0.95 -6.34 -14.16
CA SER A 9 1.10 -5.64 -12.89
C SER A 9 2.55 -5.70 -12.43
N LEU A 10 2.94 -4.70 -11.64
CA LEU A 10 4.14 -4.76 -10.83
C LEU A 10 3.70 -4.99 -9.38
N ARG A 11 4.27 -5.98 -8.71
CA ARG A 11 3.97 -6.24 -7.30
C ARG A 11 5.11 -5.76 -6.42
N ILE A 12 4.81 -4.92 -5.45
CA ILE A 12 5.73 -4.59 -4.35
C ILE A 12 5.68 -5.76 -3.36
N LEU A 13 6.82 -6.40 -3.14
CA LEU A 13 6.97 -7.50 -2.19
C LEU A 13 7.36 -6.99 -0.80
N SER A 14 8.27 -6.01 -0.75
CA SER A 14 8.68 -5.40 0.52
C SER A 14 9.20 -3.97 0.35
N ILE A 15 8.89 -3.14 1.33
CA ILE A 15 9.51 -1.83 1.54
C ILE A 15 10.03 -1.81 2.98
N GLU A 16 11.35 -1.73 3.13
CA GLU A 16 12.00 -1.69 4.42
C GLU A 16 12.65 -0.33 4.64
N ASN A 17 12.45 0.25 5.82
CA ASN A 17 13.11 1.46 6.25
C ASN A 17 13.61 1.28 7.69
N LEU A 18 14.78 0.66 7.82
CA LEU A 18 15.43 0.40 9.11
C LEU A 18 15.70 1.70 9.89
N GLY A 19 15.87 2.82 9.19
CA GLY A 19 16.09 4.14 9.76
C GLY A 19 14.83 4.99 9.89
N ARG A 20 13.63 4.41 10.03
CA ARG A 20 12.34 5.16 9.99
C ARG A 20 12.23 6.34 10.96
N SER A 21 13.01 6.37 12.03
CA SER A 21 13.07 7.50 12.97
C SER A 21 13.81 8.70 12.37
N ARG A 22 14.86 8.45 11.58
CA ARG A 22 15.74 9.46 10.96
C ARG A 22 15.32 9.81 9.53
N TYR A 23 14.96 8.82 8.73
CA TYR A 23 14.65 8.99 7.30
C TYR A 23 13.15 8.85 7.08
N LYS A 24 12.44 9.98 7.10
CA LYS A 24 11.01 10.05 6.79
C LYS A 24 10.80 10.06 5.28
N GLY A 25 9.61 9.69 4.83
CA GLY A 25 9.24 9.73 3.40
C GLY A 25 9.79 8.61 2.52
N VAL A 26 10.72 7.77 2.99
CA VAL A 26 11.31 6.65 2.23
C VAL A 26 10.23 5.77 1.58
N GLY A 27 9.18 5.41 2.32
CA GLY A 27 8.09 4.60 1.77
C GLY A 27 7.33 5.29 0.62
N THR A 28 7.19 6.62 0.68
CA THR A 28 6.57 7.38 -0.42
C THR A 28 7.45 7.36 -1.66
N ALA A 29 8.74 7.68 -1.50
CA ALA A 29 9.70 7.67 -2.60
C ALA A 29 9.81 6.28 -3.26
N MET A 30 9.76 5.20 -2.45
CA MET A 30 9.80 3.83 -2.99
C MET A 30 8.54 3.48 -3.80
N ILE A 31 7.35 3.93 -3.36
CA ILE A 31 6.12 3.78 -4.15
C ILE A 31 6.21 4.55 -5.47
N GLU A 32 6.75 5.77 -5.46
CA GLU A 32 6.92 6.59 -6.67
C GLU A 32 7.88 5.92 -7.67
N VAL A 33 9.00 5.36 -7.18
CA VAL A 33 9.92 4.58 -8.01
C VAL A 33 9.21 3.36 -8.60
N ALA A 34 8.46 2.61 -7.80
CA ALA A 34 7.72 1.45 -8.29
C ALA A 34 6.65 1.83 -9.33
N ASP A 35 5.96 2.96 -9.15
CA ASP A 35 4.98 3.46 -10.12
C ASP A 35 5.66 3.87 -11.43
N HIS A 36 6.82 4.54 -11.37
CA HIS A 36 7.61 4.86 -12.55
C HIS A 36 8.10 3.60 -13.28
N THR A 37 8.60 2.59 -12.55
CA THR A 37 9.00 1.30 -13.12
C THR A 37 7.83 0.60 -13.81
N ARG A 38 6.66 0.56 -13.16
CA ARG A 38 5.42 0.01 -13.73
C ARG A 38 5.07 0.70 -15.05
N GLN A 39 5.05 2.04 -15.07
CA GLN A 39 4.72 2.84 -16.25
C GLN A 39 5.71 2.60 -17.39
N SER A 40 7.01 2.61 -17.08
CA SER A 40 8.08 2.37 -18.07
C SER A 40 8.00 0.98 -18.70
N ALA A 41 7.53 -0.01 -17.94
CA ALA A 41 7.32 -1.37 -18.42
C ALA A 41 5.96 -1.58 -19.12
N GLY A 42 5.13 -0.54 -19.26
CA GLY A 42 3.80 -0.64 -19.87
C GLY A 42 2.78 -1.45 -19.06
N LEU A 43 3.01 -1.61 -17.75
CA LEU A 43 2.13 -2.39 -16.87
C LEU A 43 0.97 -1.54 -16.36
N SER A 44 -0.23 -2.11 -16.26
CA SER A 44 -1.42 -1.34 -15.89
C SER A 44 -1.60 -1.08 -14.39
N LYS A 45 -1.08 -1.96 -13.52
CA LYS A 45 -1.37 -1.95 -12.08
C LYS A 45 -0.13 -2.03 -11.20
N LEU A 46 -0.20 -1.42 -10.03
CA LEU A 46 0.74 -1.61 -8.93
C LEU A 46 0.02 -2.32 -7.79
N SER A 47 0.53 -3.45 -7.30
CA SER A 47 -0.09 -4.19 -6.20
C SER A 47 0.86 -4.50 -5.07
N LEU A 48 0.32 -4.82 -3.90
CA LEU A 48 1.06 -5.23 -2.71
C LEU A 48 0.19 -6.09 -1.80
N LEU A 49 0.84 -6.84 -0.90
CA LEU A 49 0.19 -7.47 0.25
C LEU A 49 0.55 -6.66 1.50
N SER A 50 -0.44 -6.01 2.10
CA SER A 50 -0.25 -5.34 3.39
C SER A 50 -0.41 -6.35 4.53
N GLN A 51 0.58 -6.43 5.39
CA GLN A 51 0.67 -7.36 6.53
C GLN A 51 0.61 -6.67 7.89
N ASP A 52 0.36 -5.36 7.91
CA ASP A 52 0.29 -4.52 9.12
C ASP A 52 -0.78 -3.45 8.87
N GLU A 53 -1.67 -3.21 9.85
CA GLU A 53 -2.77 -2.24 9.74
C GLU A 53 -2.29 -0.78 9.59
N GLY A 54 -1.21 -0.41 10.29
CA GLY A 54 -0.56 0.88 10.14
C GLY A 54 0.06 1.05 8.75
N ALA A 55 0.63 -0.03 8.18
CA ALA A 55 1.08 -0.04 6.80
C ALA A 55 -0.09 0.07 5.82
N SER A 56 -1.20 -0.64 6.07
CA SER A 56 -2.43 -0.56 5.27
C SER A 56 -2.97 0.86 5.21
N ALA A 57 -3.04 1.56 6.33
CA ALA A 57 -3.47 2.96 6.37
C ALA A 57 -2.52 3.88 5.59
N PHE A 58 -1.20 3.64 5.68
CA PHE A 58 -0.21 4.36 4.87
C PHE A 58 -0.43 4.13 3.37
N PHE A 59 -0.57 2.88 2.93
CA PHE A 59 -0.78 2.55 1.50
C PHE A 59 -2.14 3.07 1.00
N TYR A 60 -3.18 3.00 1.81
CA TYR A 60 -4.50 3.54 1.48
C TYR A 60 -4.44 5.05 1.19
N LYS A 61 -3.69 5.80 2.01
CA LYS A 61 -3.40 7.24 1.78
C LYS A 61 -2.57 7.51 0.53
N LYS A 62 -1.88 6.50 -0.01
CA LYS A 62 -1.13 6.56 -1.29
C LYS A 62 -1.91 6.07 -2.50
N GLY A 63 -3.22 5.86 -2.34
CA GLY A 63 -4.13 5.53 -3.43
C GLY A 63 -4.35 4.03 -3.65
N PHE A 64 -3.70 3.17 -2.88
CA PHE A 64 -3.99 1.74 -2.92
C PHE A 64 -5.36 1.44 -2.32
N ARG A 65 -6.08 0.46 -2.87
CA ARG A 65 -7.37 -0.01 -2.35
C ARG A 65 -7.33 -1.51 -2.17
N PHE A 66 -8.03 -2.00 -1.15
CA PHE A 66 -8.28 -3.43 -1.01
C PHE A 66 -9.19 -3.90 -2.16
N ALA A 67 -9.10 -5.17 -2.54
CA ALA A 67 -10.06 -5.78 -3.45
C ALA A 67 -11.48 -5.86 -2.84
N ASP A 68 -11.58 -5.80 -1.51
CA ASP A 68 -12.82 -5.83 -0.75
C ASP A 68 -13.32 -4.40 -0.46
N GLU A 69 -14.50 -4.05 -0.98
CA GLU A 69 -15.12 -2.74 -0.76
C GLU A 69 -15.54 -2.50 0.69
N GLY A 70 -15.88 -3.55 1.45
CA GLY A 70 -16.16 -3.47 2.88
C GLY A 70 -14.94 -2.97 3.64
N LYS A 71 -13.77 -3.58 3.39
CA LYS A 71 -12.49 -3.12 3.95
C LYS A 71 -12.15 -1.70 3.54
N ASN A 72 -12.47 -1.30 2.30
CA ASN A 72 -12.25 0.08 1.85
C ASN A 72 -13.16 1.07 2.60
N ALA A 73 -14.42 0.72 2.85
CA ALA A 73 -15.35 1.53 3.64
C ALA A 73 -14.88 1.65 5.09
N GLU A 74 -14.49 0.53 5.68
CA GLU A 74 -14.01 0.45 7.04
C GLU A 74 -12.71 1.24 7.24
N MET A 75 -11.75 1.10 6.32
CA MET A 75 -10.52 1.90 6.32
C MET A 75 -10.79 3.40 6.20
N ARG A 76 -11.83 3.83 5.44
CA ARG A 76 -12.23 5.25 5.41
C ARG A 76 -12.71 5.74 6.78
N THR A 77 -13.49 4.92 7.49
CA THR A 77 -13.95 5.23 8.86
C THR A 77 -12.78 5.31 9.84
N VAL A 78 -11.85 4.35 9.81
CA VAL A 78 -10.64 4.36 10.67
C VAL A 78 -9.78 5.60 10.42
N ILE A 79 -9.55 5.96 9.16
CA ILE A 79 -8.72 7.13 8.82
C ILE A 79 -9.40 8.44 9.23
N SER A 80 -10.73 8.53 9.13
CA SER A 80 -11.48 9.75 9.44
C SER A 80 -11.79 9.92 10.93
N ASN A 81 -11.79 8.83 11.71
CA ASN A 81 -12.08 8.85 13.13
C ASN A 81 -10.97 8.16 13.94
N PRO A 82 -10.04 8.93 14.55
CA PRO A 82 -8.93 8.38 15.33
C PRO A 82 -9.31 7.56 16.58
N ARG A 83 -10.57 7.67 17.04
CA ARG A 83 -11.08 6.91 18.20
C ARG A 83 -11.87 5.68 17.78
N TYR A 84 -12.11 5.51 16.49
CA TYR A 84 -12.80 4.35 15.98
C TYR A 84 -11.88 3.13 16.03
N VAL A 85 -12.41 2.04 16.57
CA VAL A 85 -11.74 0.74 16.59
C VAL A 85 -12.51 -0.14 15.65
N SER A 86 -11.83 -0.64 14.62
CA SER A 86 -12.43 -1.54 13.64
C SER A 86 -12.52 -2.95 14.23
N ASP A 87 -13.64 -3.63 13.95
CA ASP A 87 -13.78 -5.06 14.21
C ASP A 87 -13.26 -5.92 13.04
N GLU A 88 -12.88 -5.30 11.92
CA GLU A 88 -12.31 -5.98 10.75
C GLU A 88 -10.78 -6.00 10.77
N ILE A 89 -10.22 -7.07 10.22
CA ILE A 89 -8.79 -7.17 9.96
C ILE A 89 -8.44 -6.37 8.68
N LEU A 90 -7.90 -5.17 8.86
CA LEU A 90 -7.54 -4.25 7.78
C LEU A 90 -6.15 -4.52 7.19
N MET A 91 -5.95 -5.75 6.75
CA MET A 91 -4.76 -6.25 6.05
C MET A 91 -5.18 -7.08 4.83
N GLY A 92 -4.25 -7.29 3.89
CA GLY A 92 -4.50 -8.07 2.69
C GLY A 92 -4.00 -7.42 1.40
N GLU A 93 -4.45 -7.97 0.28
CA GLU A 93 -4.09 -7.53 -1.06
C GLU A 93 -4.64 -6.13 -1.34
N MET A 94 -3.77 -5.26 -1.88
CA MET A 94 -4.13 -3.91 -2.31
C MET A 94 -3.58 -3.60 -3.70
N GLU A 95 -4.30 -2.80 -4.49
CA GLU A 95 -3.88 -2.36 -5.82
C GLU A 95 -4.19 -0.88 -6.11
N ARG A 96 -3.47 -0.32 -7.10
CA ARG A 96 -3.63 1.01 -7.67
C ARG A 96 -3.38 0.96 -9.18
#